data_AF-A0A0G3M4L9-F1
#
_entry.id   AF-A0A0G3M4L9-F1
#
_cell.length_a   1.000
_cell.length_b   1.000
_cell.length_c   1.000
_cell.angle_alpha   90.00
_cell.angle_beta   90.00
_cell.angle_gamma   90.00
#
_symmetry.space_group_name_H-M   'P 1'
#
loop_
_entity.id
_entity.type
_entity.pdbx_description
1 polymer ?
#
loop_
_entity_poly.entity_id
_entity_poly.type
_entity_poly.pdbx_seq_one_letter_code
_entity_poly.pdbx_strand_id
1 'polypeptide(L)'
;MKKQLLLFAFSAVALTSCKDDDLQAYEMEMMKGDWKEVKTEVISGKDNKTVLSTTTPQGCSIKNTLFFRTDFYVSYTAYTGTGADCQPNAKSEGKYTYDEESKILGIKFDNDENKDYRVDILTSKDLRVAQKFGSFDQDGDKIPDIVYITYKR
;
A
#
# COMPACT_ATOMS: atom_id res chain seq x y z
N MET A 1 -53.44 -17.41 -39.23
CA MET A 1 -51.99 -17.13 -39.15
C MET A 1 -51.78 -16.03 -38.12
N LYS A 2 -50.88 -16.25 -37.16
CA LYS A 2 -50.56 -15.39 -36.01
C LYS A 2 -49.88 -14.09 -36.47
N LYS A 3 -50.20 -12.95 -35.83
CA LYS A 3 -49.22 -11.87 -35.63
C LYS A 3 -49.39 -11.33 -34.21
N GLN A 4 -48.44 -11.68 -33.35
CA GLN A 4 -48.29 -11.13 -32.01
C GLN A 4 -47.51 -9.83 -32.11
N LEU A 5 -47.98 -8.78 -31.43
CA LEU A 5 -47.29 -7.49 -31.36
C LEU A 5 -46.90 -7.20 -29.91
N LEU A 6 -45.66 -7.59 -29.61
CA LEU A 6 -44.67 -6.98 -28.71
C LEU A 6 -45.16 -6.24 -27.45
N LEU A 7 -45.01 -6.90 -26.30
CA LEU A 7 -44.89 -6.22 -25.00
C LEU A 7 -43.55 -5.50 -24.91
N PHE A 8 -43.58 -4.20 -24.64
CA PHE A 8 -42.42 -3.46 -24.13
C PHE A 8 -42.24 -3.81 -22.64
N ALA A 9 -41.34 -4.73 -22.35
CA ALA A 9 -40.81 -4.90 -21.00
C ALA A 9 -39.74 -3.83 -20.78
N PHE A 10 -40.06 -2.82 -19.97
CA PHE A 10 -39.07 -1.91 -19.40
C PHE A 10 -38.24 -2.68 -18.38
N SER A 11 -37.19 -3.34 -18.86
CA SER A 11 -36.10 -3.80 -18.02
C SER A 11 -35.25 -2.57 -17.66
N ALA A 12 -35.69 -1.80 -16.67
CA ALA A 12 -34.76 -0.99 -15.88
C ALA A 12 -33.91 -1.96 -15.06
N VAL A 13 -32.96 -2.60 -15.75
CA VAL A 13 -31.93 -3.41 -15.10
C VAL A 13 -31.12 -2.45 -14.26
N ALA A 14 -31.12 -2.71 -12.96
CA ALA A 14 -30.39 -1.98 -11.93
C ALA A 14 -28.94 -1.70 -12.36
N LEU A 15 -28.62 -0.43 -12.60
CA LEU A 15 -27.25 0.05 -12.86
C LEU A 15 -26.52 0.46 -11.57
N THR A 16 -26.88 -0.09 -10.41
CA THR A 16 -26.41 0.39 -9.11
C THR A 16 -25.33 -0.46 -8.45
N SER A 17 -24.52 -1.25 -9.19
CA SER A 17 -23.51 -2.10 -8.53
C SER A 17 -22.17 -2.31 -9.26
N CYS A 18 -21.81 -1.51 -10.27
CA CYS A 18 -20.55 -1.70 -11.04
C CYS A 18 -19.63 -0.48 -10.98
N LYS A 19 -19.46 0.16 -9.82
CA LYS A 19 -18.55 1.33 -9.72
C LYS A 19 -17.40 1.18 -8.72
N ASP A 20 -17.58 0.41 -7.66
CA ASP A 20 -16.56 0.34 -6.60
C ASP A 20 -15.55 -0.79 -6.87
N ASP A 21 -16.01 -1.99 -7.27
CA ASP A 21 -15.13 -3.13 -7.57
C ASP A 21 -14.10 -2.83 -8.69
N ASP A 22 -14.46 -2.01 -9.68
CA ASP A 22 -13.58 -1.65 -10.80
C ASP A 22 -12.39 -0.77 -10.34
N LEU A 23 -12.63 0.14 -9.39
CA LEU A 23 -11.58 1.04 -8.90
C LEU A 23 -10.58 0.30 -8.00
N GLN A 24 -11.08 -0.53 -7.08
CA GLN A 24 -10.23 -1.35 -6.23
C GLN A 24 -9.34 -2.27 -7.08
N ALA A 25 -9.92 -2.97 -8.05
CA ALA A 25 -9.16 -3.84 -8.94
C ALA A 25 -8.09 -3.07 -9.73
N TYR A 26 -8.42 -1.88 -10.25
CA TYR A 26 -7.46 -1.02 -10.95
C TYR A 26 -6.31 -0.58 -10.04
N GLU A 27 -6.59 -0.17 -8.80
CA GLU A 27 -5.57 0.24 -7.84
C GLU A 27 -4.72 -0.93 -7.34
N MET A 28 -5.32 -2.11 -7.15
CA MET A 28 -4.58 -3.35 -6.86
C MET A 28 -3.66 -3.74 -8.02
N GLU A 29 -4.08 -3.55 -9.28
CA GLU A 29 -3.21 -3.73 -10.44
C GLU A 29 -2.04 -2.73 -10.45
N MET A 30 -2.28 -1.47 -10.05
CA MET A 30 -1.20 -0.49 -9.84
C MET A 30 -0.29 -0.86 -8.66
N MET A 31 -0.81 -1.50 -7.62
CA MET A 31 -0.05 -1.94 -6.44
C MET A 31 0.77 -3.21 -6.71
N LYS A 32 0.32 -4.10 -7.60
CA LYS A 32 0.96 -5.38 -7.93
C LYS A 32 2.38 -5.24 -8.44
N GLY A 33 3.32 -5.93 -7.81
CA GLY A 33 4.73 -6.00 -8.24
C GLY A 33 5.70 -5.68 -7.11
N ASP A 34 6.96 -5.54 -7.49
CA ASP A 34 8.07 -5.25 -6.58
C ASP A 34 8.15 -3.76 -6.27
N TRP A 35 8.35 -3.45 -5.00
CA TRP A 35 8.54 -2.11 -4.47
C TRP A 35 9.82 -2.04 -3.65
N LYS A 36 10.69 -1.09 -3.99
CA LYS A 36 11.93 -0.76 -3.28
C LYS A 36 11.71 0.45 -2.41
N GLU A 37 12.00 0.34 -1.11
CA GLU A 37 12.01 1.52 -0.25
C GLU A 37 13.11 2.48 -0.73
N VAL A 38 12.76 3.76 -0.84
CA VAL A 38 13.70 4.83 -1.21
C VAL A 38 14.00 5.71 -0.01
N LYS A 39 12.98 5.97 0.82
CA LYS A 39 13.15 6.72 2.07
C LYS A 39 12.01 6.45 3.04
N THR A 40 12.34 6.65 4.31
CA THR A 40 11.41 6.82 5.41
C THR A 40 11.58 8.23 5.97
N GLU A 41 10.48 8.96 6.14
CA GLU A 41 10.46 10.32 6.69
C GLU A 41 9.61 10.34 7.95
N VAL A 42 10.08 11.01 9.00
CA VAL A 42 9.23 11.41 10.13
C VAL A 42 8.79 12.84 9.87
N ILE A 43 7.48 13.06 9.85
CA ILE A 43 6.86 14.36 9.57
C ILE A 43 6.08 14.81 10.80
N SER A 44 6.25 16.09 11.18
CA SER A 44 5.57 16.69 12.31
C SER A 44 4.05 16.51 12.21
N GLY A 45 3.44 15.95 13.25
CA GLY A 45 1.98 15.78 13.31
C GLY A 45 1.21 17.10 13.39
N LYS A 46 1.87 18.18 13.80
CA LYS A 46 1.27 19.51 13.98
C LYS A 46 0.84 20.17 12.69
N ASP A 47 1.65 20.03 11.64
CA ASP A 47 1.40 20.67 10.34
C ASP A 47 1.36 19.70 9.16
N ASN A 48 1.69 18.41 9.40
CA ASN A 48 1.78 17.35 8.41
C ASN A 48 2.69 17.69 7.21
N LYS A 49 3.70 18.53 7.42
CA LYS A 49 4.57 19.06 6.37
C LYS A 49 6.04 19.13 6.77
N THR A 50 6.33 19.53 8.01
CA THR A 50 7.70 19.72 8.47
C THR A 50 8.38 18.36 8.65
N VAL A 51 9.42 18.11 7.86
CA VAL A 51 10.23 16.88 7.96
C VAL A 51 11.17 17.00 9.15
N LEU A 52 10.99 16.14 10.15
CA LEU A 52 11.81 16.07 11.36
C LEU A 52 13.05 15.20 11.13
N SER A 53 12.90 14.10 10.38
CA SER A 53 14.03 13.25 10.00
C SER A 53 13.78 12.52 8.69
N THR A 54 14.86 12.10 8.04
CA THR A 54 14.83 11.29 6.82
C THR A 54 15.89 10.21 6.90
N THR A 55 15.47 8.97 6.65
CA THR A 55 16.36 7.81 6.55
C THR A 55 16.22 7.23 5.15
N THR A 56 17.34 6.85 4.54
CA THR A 56 17.37 6.16 3.25
C THR A 56 18.01 4.78 3.43
N PRO A 57 17.52 3.73 2.75
CA PRO A 57 18.17 2.43 2.79
C PRO A 57 19.63 2.51 2.33
N GLN A 58 20.51 1.76 3.00
CA GLN A 58 21.95 1.74 2.73
C GLN A 58 22.47 0.30 2.61
N GLY A 59 23.58 0.12 1.91
CA GLY A 59 24.17 -1.21 1.70
C GLY A 59 23.20 -2.20 1.06
N CYS A 60 23.16 -3.43 1.56
CA CYS A 60 22.30 -4.47 0.99
C CYS A 60 20.80 -4.23 1.21
N SER A 61 20.41 -3.40 2.18
CA SER A 61 19.00 -3.08 2.43
C SER A 61 18.34 -2.34 1.26
N ILE A 62 19.12 -1.70 0.38
CA ILE A 62 18.63 -1.12 -0.89
C ILE A 62 18.00 -2.19 -1.79
N LYS A 63 18.41 -3.46 -1.64
CA LYS A 63 17.85 -4.60 -2.36
C LYS A 63 16.61 -5.17 -1.70
N ASN A 64 16.19 -4.73 -0.52
CA ASN A 64 14.96 -5.21 0.12
C ASN A 64 13.77 -4.98 -0.82
N THR A 65 12.84 -5.93 -0.85
CA THR A 65 11.66 -5.86 -1.73
C THR A 65 10.40 -6.08 -0.93
N LEU A 66 9.44 -5.17 -1.04
CA LEU A 66 8.04 -5.41 -0.71
C LEU A 66 7.31 -5.80 -1.99
N PHE A 67 6.62 -6.92 -2.01
CA PHE A 67 5.96 -7.44 -3.21
C PHE A 67 4.48 -7.70 -2.95
N PHE A 68 3.63 -7.20 -3.85
CA PHE A 68 2.18 -7.38 -3.80
C PHE A 68 1.69 -8.17 -5.02
N ARG A 69 0.66 -8.99 -4.82
CA ARG A 69 -0.15 -9.59 -5.88
C ARG A 69 -1.60 -9.13 -5.80
N THR A 70 -2.35 -9.28 -6.87
CA THR A 70 -3.78 -8.91 -6.92
C THR A 70 -4.71 -9.91 -6.23
N ASP A 71 -4.19 -11.05 -5.75
CA ASP A 71 -4.93 -11.99 -4.90
C ASP A 71 -4.69 -11.76 -3.40
N PHE A 72 -4.41 -10.51 -3.01
CA PHE A 72 -4.18 -10.08 -1.63
C PHE A 72 -2.93 -10.68 -0.96
N TYR A 73 -2.03 -11.31 -1.72
CA TYR A 73 -0.75 -11.77 -1.20
C TYR A 73 0.25 -10.62 -1.07
N VAL A 74 0.99 -10.62 0.04
CA VAL A 74 2.12 -9.71 0.27
C VAL A 74 3.33 -10.51 0.75
N SER A 75 4.52 -10.09 0.34
CA SER A 75 5.77 -10.58 0.92
C SER A 75 6.79 -9.48 1.06
N TYR A 76 7.70 -9.65 2.02
CA TYR A 76 8.88 -8.82 2.18
C TYR A 76 10.12 -9.71 2.16
N THR A 77 11.07 -9.37 1.30
CA THR A 77 12.38 -10.04 1.23
C THR A 77 13.46 -9.09 1.71
N ALA A 78 14.13 -9.46 2.80
CA ALA A 78 15.26 -8.72 3.35
C ALA A 78 16.58 -9.27 2.81
N TYR A 79 17.49 -8.37 2.45
CA TYR A 79 18.85 -8.68 1.99
C TYR A 79 19.86 -8.22 3.03
N THR A 80 20.89 -9.04 3.25
CA THR A 80 22.04 -8.72 4.13
C THR A 80 23.35 -8.98 3.39
N GLY A 81 24.46 -8.68 4.05
CA GLY A 81 25.82 -8.83 3.50
C GLY A 81 26.52 -7.50 3.31
N THR A 82 27.62 -7.49 2.55
CA THR A 82 28.42 -6.29 2.29
C THR A 82 28.93 -6.26 0.85
N GLY A 83 28.99 -5.06 0.26
CA GLY A 83 29.51 -4.86 -1.09
C GLY A 83 28.75 -5.67 -2.15
N ALA A 84 29.48 -6.48 -2.91
CA ALA A 84 28.91 -7.31 -3.96
C ALA A 84 28.15 -8.54 -3.43
N ASP A 85 28.36 -8.95 -2.17
CA ASP A 85 27.80 -10.17 -1.58
C ASP A 85 26.45 -9.93 -0.88
N CYS A 86 25.56 -9.18 -1.51
CA CYS A 86 24.22 -8.99 -0.98
C CYS A 86 23.33 -10.20 -1.32
N GLN A 87 22.94 -10.95 -0.30
CA GLN A 87 22.13 -12.17 -0.44
C GLN A 87 20.79 -12.04 0.30
N PRO A 88 19.73 -12.73 -0.15
CA PRO A 88 18.49 -12.84 0.62
C PRO A 88 18.76 -13.47 1.99
N ASN A 89 18.31 -12.82 3.06
CA ASN A 89 18.50 -13.25 4.44
C ASN A 89 17.22 -13.78 5.08
N ALA A 90 16.10 -13.12 4.78
CA ALA A 90 14.81 -13.46 5.34
C ALA A 90 13.70 -13.15 4.35
N LYS A 91 12.62 -13.94 4.40
CA LYS A 91 11.39 -13.70 3.67
C LYS A 91 10.22 -13.81 4.65
N SER A 92 9.38 -12.79 4.66
CA SER A 92 8.11 -12.76 5.38
C SER A 92 6.98 -12.77 4.37
N GLU A 93 5.98 -13.60 4.58
CA GLU A 93 4.83 -13.76 3.70
C GLU A 93 3.54 -13.56 4.51
N GLY A 94 2.47 -13.22 3.81
CA GLY A 94 1.16 -13.05 4.42
C GLY A 94 0.16 -12.46 3.46
N LYS A 95 -0.79 -11.72 4.02
CA LYS A 95 -1.88 -11.09 3.26
C LYS A 95 -1.95 -9.61 3.52
N TYR A 96 -2.51 -8.89 2.56
CA TYR A 96 -2.91 -7.51 2.73
C TYR A 96 -4.40 -7.33 2.49
N THR A 97 -4.95 -6.25 3.01
CA THR A 97 -6.26 -5.70 2.66
C THR A 97 -6.07 -4.34 2.05
N TYR A 98 -6.96 -3.95 1.15
CA TYR A 98 -6.97 -2.60 0.59
C TYR A 98 -8.40 -2.12 0.44
N ASP A 99 -8.66 -0.90 0.87
CA ASP A 99 -9.94 -0.22 0.74
C ASP A 99 -9.68 1.09 -0.03
N GLU A 100 -10.24 1.17 -1.23
CA GLU A 100 -10.03 2.25 -2.19
C GLU A 100 -10.76 3.54 -1.80
N GLU A 101 -11.81 3.47 -0.99
CA GLU A 101 -12.53 4.66 -0.53
C GLU A 101 -11.74 5.36 0.58
N SER A 102 -11.36 4.61 1.61
CA SER A 102 -10.61 5.10 2.77
C SER A 102 -9.09 5.17 2.55
N LYS A 103 -8.60 4.58 1.45
CA LYS A 103 -7.17 4.45 1.13
C LYS A 103 -6.37 3.75 2.22
N ILE A 104 -6.98 2.79 2.92
CA ILE A 104 -6.31 2.02 3.97
C ILE A 104 -5.75 0.72 3.39
N LEU A 105 -4.45 0.52 3.59
CA LEU A 105 -3.71 -0.70 3.29
C LEU A 105 -3.37 -1.39 4.62
N GLY A 106 -3.97 -2.54 4.90
CA GLY A 106 -3.60 -3.39 6.03
C GLY A 106 -2.61 -4.46 5.59
N ILE A 107 -1.46 -4.59 6.23
CA ILE A 107 -0.48 -5.65 5.95
C ILE A 107 -0.35 -6.55 7.17
N LYS A 108 -0.58 -7.85 6.98
CA LYS A 108 -0.42 -8.87 8.02
C LYS A 108 0.46 -10.01 7.52
N PHE A 109 1.70 -10.05 8.01
CA PHE A 109 2.56 -11.22 7.83
C PHE A 109 2.15 -12.35 8.78
N ASP A 110 2.43 -13.60 8.43
CA ASP A 110 1.90 -14.79 9.13
C ASP A 110 2.20 -14.83 10.64
N ASN A 111 3.29 -14.20 11.09
CA ASN A 111 3.73 -14.13 12.49
C ASN A 111 3.75 -12.71 13.06
N ASP A 112 2.96 -11.79 12.48
CA ASP A 112 2.91 -10.39 12.88
C ASP A 112 1.46 -9.94 13.10
N GLU A 113 1.29 -8.84 13.82
CA GLU A 113 0.01 -8.16 13.91
C GLU A 113 -0.31 -7.46 12.59
N ASN A 114 -1.60 -7.17 12.38
CA ASN A 114 -2.00 -6.37 11.23
C ASN A 114 -1.50 -4.92 11.42
N LYS A 115 -0.80 -4.41 10.42
CA LYS A 115 -0.26 -3.05 10.39
C LYS A 115 -1.00 -2.25 9.33
N ASP A 116 -1.74 -1.25 9.78
CA ASP A 116 -2.49 -0.36 8.90
C ASP A 116 -1.64 0.83 8.45
N TYR A 117 -1.80 1.15 7.17
CA TYR A 117 -1.19 2.30 6.52
C TYR A 117 -2.26 3.06 5.75
N ARG A 118 -2.13 4.39 5.69
CA ARG A 118 -2.86 5.22 4.72
C ARG A 118 -2.02 5.36 3.46
N VAL A 119 -2.62 5.12 2.29
CA VAL A 119 -1.96 5.29 0.99
C VAL A 119 -2.19 6.71 0.49
N ASP A 120 -1.12 7.51 0.44
CA ASP A 120 -1.18 8.92 0.00
C ASP A 120 -0.83 9.08 -1.48
N ILE A 121 0.03 8.20 -2.00
CA ILE A 121 0.40 8.16 -3.42
C ILE A 121 0.38 6.71 -3.85
N LEU A 122 -0.34 6.42 -4.93
CA LEU A 122 -0.30 5.15 -5.65
C LEU A 122 -0.33 5.41 -7.15
N THR A 123 0.77 5.09 -7.81
CA THR A 123 0.90 5.13 -9.28
C THR A 123 1.63 3.86 -9.73
N SER A 124 1.87 3.71 -11.03
CA SER A 124 2.67 2.61 -11.56
C SER A 124 4.15 2.62 -11.17
N LYS A 125 4.66 3.71 -10.56
CA LYS A 125 6.08 3.89 -10.22
C LYS A 125 6.36 4.35 -8.79
N ASP A 126 5.37 4.94 -8.14
CA ASP A 126 5.51 5.57 -6.83
C ASP A 126 4.40 5.08 -5.89
N LEU A 127 4.80 4.64 -4.70
CA LEU A 127 3.92 4.29 -3.59
C LEU A 127 4.39 5.06 -2.36
N ARG A 128 3.52 5.88 -1.76
CA ARG A 128 3.81 6.55 -0.50
C ARG A 128 2.73 6.19 0.50
N VAL A 129 3.14 5.71 1.66
CA VAL A 129 2.24 5.28 2.73
C VAL A 129 2.58 5.99 4.04
N ALA A 130 1.56 6.30 4.83
CA ALA A 130 1.69 6.81 6.19
C ALA A 130 1.34 5.69 7.18
N GLN A 131 2.21 5.41 8.15
CA GLN A 131 1.94 4.44 9.21
C GLN A 131 0.80 4.94 10.11
N LYS A 132 -0.11 4.04 10.49
CA LYS A 132 -1.17 4.31 11.49
C LYS A 132 -0.90 3.65 12.85
N PHE A 133 0.32 3.17 13.06
CA PHE A 133 0.79 2.50 14.27
C PHE A 133 2.16 3.04 14.66
N GLY A 134 2.55 2.88 15.92
CA GLY A 134 3.90 3.23 16.37
C GLY A 134 4.26 4.72 16.24
N SER A 135 3.28 5.62 16.13
CA SER A 135 3.49 7.06 16.16
C SER A 135 3.83 7.53 17.56
N PHE A 136 4.90 8.32 17.68
CA PHE A 136 5.36 8.97 18.90
C PHE A 136 5.69 10.42 18.58
N ASP A 137 5.59 11.28 19.59
CA ASP A 137 6.03 12.69 19.52
C ASP A 137 7.56 12.73 19.67
N GLN A 138 8.28 13.05 18.59
CA GLN A 138 9.75 13.10 18.55
C GLN A 138 10.31 14.50 18.81
N ASP A 139 9.53 15.56 18.57
CA ASP A 139 9.97 16.96 18.72
C ASP A 139 9.50 17.63 20.03
N GLY A 140 8.64 16.95 20.79
CA GLY A 140 8.18 17.35 22.12
C GLY A 140 7.00 18.31 22.13
N ASP A 141 6.28 18.46 21.01
CA ASP A 141 5.17 19.39 20.88
C ASP A 141 3.80 18.85 21.36
N LYS A 142 3.77 17.60 21.84
CA LYS A 142 2.62 16.83 22.33
C LYS A 142 1.65 16.36 21.26
N ILE A 143 2.02 16.43 19.99
CA ILE A 143 1.26 15.90 18.86
C ILE A 143 2.06 14.73 18.27
N PRO A 144 1.50 13.51 18.19
CA PRO A 144 2.24 12.38 17.62
C PRO A 144 2.64 12.62 16.16
N ASP A 145 3.90 12.32 15.82
CA ASP A 145 4.42 12.46 14.46
C ASP A 145 3.99 11.31 13.55
N ILE A 146 4.08 11.56 12.24
CA ILE A 146 3.67 10.62 11.21
C ILE A 146 4.89 10.07 10.49
N VAL A 147 5.02 8.74 10.48
CA VAL A 147 6.06 8.04 9.71
C VAL A 147 5.53 7.76 8.31
N TYR A 148 6.21 8.31 7.31
CA TYR A 148 5.97 8.01 5.90
C TYR A 148 7.03 7.10 5.34
N ILE A 149 6.63 6.11 4.55
CA ILE A 149 7.54 5.31 3.75
C ILE A 149 7.24 5.57 2.28
N THR A 150 8.29 5.85 1.51
CA THR A 150 8.21 6.02 0.05
C THR A 150 8.91 4.86 -0.64
N TYR A 151 8.18 4.20 -1.52
CA TYR A 151 8.67 3.13 -2.37
C TYR A 151 8.63 3.52 -3.85
N LYS A 152 9.53 2.92 -4.64
CA LYS A 152 9.55 3.01 -6.10
C LYS A 152 9.74 1.65 -6.75
N ARG A 153 9.41 1.57 -8.04
CA ARG A 153 9.71 0.42 -8.91
C ARG A 153 10.94 0.66 -9.77
#